data_AF-A0A3D5HNL4-F1
#
_entry.id   AF-A0A3D5HNL4-F1
#
_cell.length_a   1.000
_cell.length_b   1.000
_cell.length_c   1.000
_cell.angle_alpha   90.00
_cell.angle_beta   90.00
_cell.angle_gamma   90.00
#
_symmetry.space_group_name_H-M   'P 1'
#
loop_
_entity.id
_entity.type
_entity.pdbx_description
1 polymer ?
#
loop_
_entity_poly.entity_id
_entity_poly.type
_entity_poly.pdbx_seq_one_letter_code
_entity_poly.pdbx_strand_id
1 'polypeptide(L)'
;MKNIIYFLFSVSFTLSAAIEDHKIYPIYETEAVKTSGDAADDSAFWLNKNNPEKSIVLGTDKKSGIYTYDLSGKTLDYFPMGRINNIDL
;
A
#
# COMPACT_ATOMS: atom_id res chain seq x y z
N MET A 1 39.84 16.51 -58.86
CA MET A 1 38.96 17.57 -58.28
C MET A 1 38.02 16.89 -57.30
N LYS A 2 37.60 17.60 -56.23
CA LYS A 2 37.27 17.11 -54.89
C LYS A 2 36.05 16.17 -54.80
N ASN A 3 36.20 15.06 -54.07
CA ASN A 3 35.09 14.19 -53.65
C ASN A 3 34.41 14.83 -52.43
N ILE A 4 33.11 15.09 -52.51
CA ILE A 4 32.29 15.59 -51.39
C ILE A 4 31.60 14.40 -50.73
N ILE A 5 31.87 14.20 -49.45
CA ILE A 5 31.21 13.21 -48.59
C ILE A 5 30.14 13.94 -47.79
N TYR A 6 28.88 13.56 -47.96
CA TYR A 6 27.78 14.06 -47.13
C TYR A 6 27.66 13.21 -45.87
N PHE A 7 27.88 13.82 -44.71
CA PHE A 7 27.66 13.20 -43.40
C PHE A 7 26.21 13.48 -42.98
N LEU A 8 25.35 12.47 -42.95
CA LEU A 8 24.00 12.61 -42.38
C LEU A 8 24.12 12.60 -40.85
N PHE A 9 23.69 13.68 -40.21
CA PHE A 9 23.58 13.76 -38.76
C PHE A 9 22.12 13.50 -38.38
N SER A 10 21.80 12.35 -37.77
CA SER A 10 20.46 12.09 -37.24
C SER A 10 20.37 12.59 -35.80
N VAL A 11 19.51 13.57 -35.55
CA VAL A 11 19.14 13.97 -34.18
C VAL A 11 17.89 13.17 -33.79
N SER A 12 17.99 12.35 -32.75
CA SER A 12 16.84 11.68 -32.15
C SER A 12 16.30 12.55 -31.02
N PHE A 13 15.05 12.99 -31.13
CA PHE A 13 14.32 13.64 -30.04
C PHE A 13 13.49 12.60 -29.31
N THR A 14 13.72 12.43 -28.00
CA THR A 14 12.83 11.65 -27.14
C THR A 14 11.73 12.56 -26.61
N LEU A 15 10.48 12.25 -26.94
CA LEU A 15 9.32 12.88 -26.34
C LEU A 15 9.08 12.22 -24.98
N SER A 16 9.41 12.90 -23.89
CA SER A 16 8.99 12.48 -22.54
C SER A 16 7.56 12.96 -22.32
N ALA A 17 6.60 12.05 -22.26
CA ALA A 17 5.26 12.39 -21.81
C ALA A 17 5.34 12.87 -20.35
N ALA A 18 4.68 13.98 -20.02
CA ALA A 18 4.53 14.41 -18.64
C ALA A 18 3.64 13.39 -17.92
N ILE A 19 4.21 12.70 -16.93
CA ILE A 19 3.45 11.83 -16.03
C ILE A 19 2.77 12.76 -15.04
N GLU A 20 1.43 12.76 -15.02
CA GLU A 20 0.67 13.47 -14.00
C GLU A 20 0.73 12.68 -12.69
N ASP A 21 1.41 13.23 -11.68
CA ASP A 21 1.54 12.62 -10.36
C ASP A 21 0.28 12.94 -9.53
N HIS A 22 -0.70 12.04 -9.56
CA HIS A 22 -1.90 12.14 -8.73
C HIS A 22 -1.62 11.68 -7.30
N LYS A 23 -1.39 12.63 -6.40
CA LYS A 23 -1.24 12.36 -4.97
C LYS A 23 -2.59 12.22 -4.28
N ILE A 24 -2.81 11.08 -3.64
CA ILE A 24 -3.94 10.82 -2.75
C ILE A 24 -3.40 10.75 -1.32
N TYR A 25 -4.09 11.42 -0.39
CA TYR A 25 -3.71 11.43 1.02
C TYR A 25 -4.65 10.52 1.82
N PRO A 26 -4.13 9.74 2.77
CA PRO A 26 -4.97 8.99 3.69
C PRO A 26 -5.74 9.98 4.59
N ILE A 27 -6.95 9.59 4.99
CA ILE A 27 -7.76 10.33 5.96
C ILE A 27 -7.71 9.71 7.36
N TYR A 28 -7.27 8.45 7.46
CA TYR A 28 -7.08 7.70 8.71
C TYR A 28 -5.83 6.81 8.62
N GLU A 29 -5.29 6.46 9.78
CA GLU A 29 -4.26 5.44 9.96
C GLU A 29 -4.59 4.59 11.19
N THR A 30 -4.16 3.33 11.20
CA THR A 30 -4.40 2.45 12.35
C THR A 30 -3.44 2.78 13.49
N GLU A 31 -3.85 2.51 14.72
CA GLU A 31 -2.93 2.43 15.85
C GLU A 31 -1.81 1.40 15.55
N ALA A 32 -0.59 1.70 15.98
CA ALA A 32 0.56 0.86 15.71
C ALA A 32 0.45 -0.51 16.39
N VAL A 33 0.91 -1.56 15.71
CA VAL A 33 1.08 -2.89 16.32
C VAL A 33 2.11 -2.85 17.45
N LYS A 34 2.00 -3.76 18.42
CA LYS A 34 2.85 -3.75 19.61
C LYS A 34 4.29 -4.18 19.36
N THR A 35 4.56 -4.98 18.32
CA THR A 35 5.92 -5.45 18.05
C THR A 35 6.67 -4.51 17.11
N SER A 36 7.97 -4.35 17.38
CA SER A 36 8.81 -3.40 16.67
C SER A 36 9.39 -3.97 15.37
N GLY A 37 9.90 -3.07 14.53
CA GLY A 37 10.51 -3.41 13.24
C GLY A 37 9.47 -3.83 12.21
N ASP A 38 9.87 -4.72 11.31
CA ASP A 38 9.02 -5.26 10.24
C ASP A 38 7.94 -6.20 10.82
N ALA A 39 6.81 -5.64 11.25
CA ALA A 39 5.78 -6.30 12.04
C ALA A 39 4.38 -6.23 11.42
N ALA A 40 3.86 -5.02 11.16
CA ALA A 40 2.62 -4.86 10.40
C ALA A 40 2.85 -5.25 8.94
N ASP A 41 2.11 -6.22 8.40
CA ASP A 41 2.42 -6.83 7.09
C ASP A 41 1.24 -6.77 6.10
N ASP A 42 0.07 -7.31 6.48
CA ASP A 42 -1.06 -7.50 5.57
C ASP A 42 -2.40 -7.11 6.22
N SER A 43 -3.40 -6.81 5.38
CA SER A 43 -4.72 -6.37 5.83
C SER A 43 -5.87 -6.97 5.02
N ALA A 44 -6.99 -7.25 5.69
CA ALA A 44 -8.25 -7.65 5.08
C ALA A 44 -9.40 -6.76 5.57
N PHE A 45 -10.42 -6.56 4.73
CA PHE A 45 -11.59 -5.74 5.06
C PHE A 45 -12.85 -6.58 5.15
N TRP A 46 -13.50 -6.59 6.31
CA TRP A 46 -14.80 -7.23 6.47
C TRP A 46 -15.92 -6.20 6.39
N LEU A 47 -16.75 -6.31 5.34
CA LEU A 47 -17.94 -5.47 5.16
C LEU A 47 -19.10 -5.98 6.03
N ASN A 48 -19.55 -5.13 6.95
CA ASN A 48 -20.83 -5.36 7.64
C ASN A 48 -22.00 -4.90 6.75
N LYS A 49 -22.62 -5.83 6.01
CA LYS A 49 -23.73 -5.51 5.08
C LYS A 49 -24.95 -4.87 5.75
N ASN A 50 -25.18 -5.14 7.03
CA ASN A 50 -26.34 -4.61 7.76
C ASN A 50 -26.06 -3.23 8.36
N ASN A 51 -24.79 -2.90 8.62
CA ASN A 51 -24.37 -1.62 9.18
C ASN A 51 -22.93 -1.31 8.72
N PRO A 52 -22.75 -0.70 7.54
CA PRO A 52 -21.42 -0.46 6.95
C PRO A 52 -20.48 0.34 7.85
N GLU A 53 -21.02 1.25 8.68
CA GLU A 53 -20.27 2.04 9.67
C GLU A 53 -19.57 1.17 10.73
N LYS A 54 -20.05 -0.07 10.92
CA LYS A 54 -19.49 -1.09 11.83
C LYS A 54 -18.69 -2.17 11.10
N SER A 55 -18.22 -1.88 9.89
CA SER A 55 -17.23 -2.73 9.22
C SER A 55 -15.90 -2.66 9.96
N ILE A 56 -15.04 -3.67 9.77
CA ILE A 56 -13.75 -3.75 10.45
C ILE A 56 -12.63 -4.01 9.45
N VAL A 57 -11.45 -3.51 9.80
CA VAL A 57 -10.19 -3.89 9.16
C VAL A 57 -9.51 -4.91 10.06
N LEU A 58 -9.02 -6.00 9.47
CA LEU A 58 -8.11 -6.93 10.14
C LEU A 58 -6.70 -6.63 9.65
N GLY A 59 -5.73 -6.65 10.57
CA GLY A 59 -4.31 -6.46 10.25
C GLY A 59 -3.45 -7.51 10.93
N THR A 60 -2.42 -7.98 10.25
CA THR A 60 -1.44 -8.90 10.83
C THR A 60 -0.32 -8.12 11.52
N ASP A 61 -0.01 -8.51 12.76
CA ASP A 61 1.33 -8.39 13.32
C ASP A 61 2.03 -9.74 13.05
N LYS A 62 2.86 -9.83 12.01
CA LYS A 62 3.49 -11.09 11.60
C LYS A 62 4.41 -11.73 12.63
N LYS A 63 4.70 -11.00 13.71
CA LYS A 63 5.47 -11.49 14.85
C LYS A 63 4.59 -11.95 16.01
N SER A 64 3.33 -11.51 16.09
CA SER A 64 2.55 -11.67 17.31
C SER A 64 1.09 -12.07 17.16
N GLY A 65 0.41 -11.78 16.05
CA GLY A 65 -0.99 -12.20 15.87
C GLY A 65 -1.80 -11.27 14.97
N ILE A 66 -3.09 -11.13 15.28
CA ILE A 66 -4.04 -10.36 14.45
C ILE A 66 -4.65 -9.24 15.29
N TYR A 67 -4.70 -8.05 14.71
CA TYR A 67 -5.45 -6.90 15.21
C TYR A 67 -6.75 -6.76 14.44
N THR A 68 -7.77 -6.22 15.10
CA THR A 68 -8.98 -5.72 14.45
C THR A 68 -9.14 -4.24 14.76
N TYR A 69 -9.55 -3.46 13.77
CA TYR A 69 -9.68 -2.02 13.85
C TYR A 69 -11.07 -1.58 13.38
N ASP A 70 -11.57 -0.48 13.95
CA ASP A 70 -12.70 0.24 13.37
C ASP A 70 -12.27 1.09 12.16
N LEU A 71 -13.23 1.71 11.49
CA LEU A 71 -12.98 2.53 10.29
C LEU A 71 -12.20 3.83 10.55
N SER A 72 -12.02 4.21 11.82
CA SER A 72 -11.17 5.34 12.21
C SER A 72 -9.73 4.93 12.54
N GLY A 73 -9.43 3.62 12.50
CA GLY A 73 -8.11 3.07 12.78
C GLY A 73 -7.87 2.70 14.26
N LYS A 74 -8.89 2.84 15.12
CA LYS A 74 -8.78 2.47 16.53
C LYS A 74 -8.80 0.96 16.69
N THR A 75 -7.93 0.42 17.54
CA THR A 75 -7.93 -1.01 17.88
C THR A 75 -9.23 -1.39 18.58
N LEU A 76 -9.93 -2.39 18.04
CA LEU A 76 -11.09 -3.03 18.67
C LEU A 76 -10.66 -4.22 19.53
N ASP A 77 -9.79 -5.07 19.00
CA ASP A 77 -9.28 -6.26 19.70
C ASP A 77 -7.94 -6.74 19.12
N TYR A 78 -7.22 -7.55 19.88
CA TYR A 78 -5.97 -8.21 19.50
C TYR A 78 -5.98 -9.68 19.89
N PHE A 79 -5.68 -10.55 18.92
CA PHE A 79 -5.65 -12.00 19.06
C PHE A 79 -4.21 -12.51 18.99
N PRO A 80 -3.63 -13.07 20.07
CA PRO A 80 -2.25 -13.57 20.10
C PRO A 80 -2.11 -14.94 19.42
N MET A 81 -2.26 -14.96 18.10
CA MET A 81 -2.21 -16.17 17.27
C MET A 81 -0.80 -16.54 16.79
N GLY A 82 0.24 -15.92 17.35
CA GLY A 82 1.63 -16.18 16.97
C GLY A 82 1.99 -15.54 15.63
N ARG A 83 2.77 -16.25 14.81
CA ARG A 83 3.32 -15.69 13.56
C ARG A 83 2.36 -15.91 12.39
N ILE A 84 1.49 -14.93 12.15
CA ILE A 84 0.55 -14.92 11.02
C ILE A 84 1.02 -13.89 10.00
N ASN A 85 1.46 -14.32 8.82
CA ASN A 85 1.99 -13.39 7.82
C ASN A 85 0.88 -12.62 7.11
N ASN A 86 -0.05 -13.35 6.49
CA ASN A 86 -1.09 -12.78 5.63
C ASN A 86 -2.49 -13.12 6.16
N ILE A 87 -3.49 -12.37 5.73
CA ILE A 87 -4.89 -12.57 6.11
C ILE A 87 -5.84 -12.24 4.94
N ASP A 88 -6.93 -13.01 4.81
CA ASP A 88 -7.97 -12.80 3.78
C ASP A 88 -9.35 -13.29 4.31
N LEU A 89 -10.44 -12.97 3.59
CA LEU A 89 -11.85 -13.25 3.97
C LEU A 89 -12.72 -13.85 2.86
#